data_AF-A0A7V4SYE8-F1
#
_entry.id   AF-A0A7V4SYE8-F1
#
_cell.length_a   1.000
_cell.length_b   1.000
_cell.length_c   1.000
_cell.angle_alpha   90.00
_cell.angle_beta   90.00
_cell.angle_gamma   90.00
#
_symmetry.space_group_name_H-M   'P 1'
#
loop_
_entity.id
_entity.type
_entity.pdbx_description
1 polymer ?
#
loop_
_entity_poly.entity_id
_entity_poly.type
_entity_poly.pdbx_seq_one_letter_code
_entity_poly.pdbx_strand_id
1 'polypeptide(L)'
;MPWLAGYPREKVEWYPKIDESKCVSCGMCMNCGKKVYDWVDGDKGKPVVARPYECVVGCSTCANLCQGKAISFPSVDELRKLYAKEKIWPKVKAILKEEGKIK
;
A
#
# COMPACT_ATOMS: atom_id res chain seq x y z
N MET A 1 -4.90 -13.75 6.91
CA MET A 1 -4.21 -13.04 5.80
C MET A 1 -4.23 -13.96 4.60
N PRO A 2 -4.62 -13.56 3.39
CA PRO A 2 -3.59 -13.72 2.39
C PRO A 2 -3.76 -12.77 1.20
N TRP A 3 -3.42 -11.50 1.36
CA TRP A 3 -2.75 -10.86 0.21
C TRP A 3 -1.41 -11.58 -0.03
N LEU A 4 -0.78 -12.10 1.03
CA LEU A 4 0.57 -12.64 1.02
C LEU A 4 0.72 -14.12 1.42
N ALA A 5 -0.35 -14.80 1.87
CA ALA A 5 -0.29 -16.21 2.28
C ALA A 5 0.89 -16.57 3.21
N GLY A 6 1.10 -15.76 4.24
CA GLY A 6 2.21 -15.94 5.20
C GLY A 6 3.58 -15.46 4.71
N TYR A 7 3.69 -14.97 3.47
CA TYR A 7 4.92 -14.32 3.00
C TYR A 7 5.21 -13.06 3.82
N PRO A 8 6.46 -12.84 4.28
CA PRO A 8 6.81 -11.70 5.14
C PRO A 8 6.46 -10.36 4.49
N ARG A 9 5.79 -9.48 5.24
CA ARG A 9 5.29 -8.20 4.74
C ARG A 9 6.43 -7.27 4.31
N GLU A 10 7.54 -7.33 5.02
CA GLU A 10 8.75 -6.53 4.87
C GLU A 10 9.50 -6.87 3.57
N LYS A 11 9.24 -8.05 2.99
CA LYS A 11 9.79 -8.48 1.69
C LYS A 11 8.95 -8.03 0.50
N VAL A 12 7.87 -7.27 0.73
CA VAL A 12 6.97 -6.78 -0.32
C VAL A 12 7.12 -5.27 -0.42
N GLU A 13 7.74 -4.80 -1.49
CA GLU A 13 7.90 -3.38 -1.79
C GLU A 13 6.58 -2.81 -2.33
N TRP A 14 5.62 -2.60 -1.43
CA TRP A 14 4.37 -1.92 -1.73
C TRP A 14 4.02 -0.94 -0.61
N TYR A 15 4.32 0.34 -0.81
CA TYR A 15 3.99 1.44 0.10
C TYR A 15 4.08 2.76 -0.67
N PRO A 16 3.36 3.80 -0.22
CA PRO A 16 3.36 5.08 -0.92
C PRO A 16 4.68 5.83 -0.76
N LYS A 17 5.03 6.64 -1.74
CA LYS A 17 6.02 7.73 -1.66
C LYS A 17 5.34 9.06 -1.97
N ILE A 18 5.77 10.13 -1.31
CA ILE A 18 5.23 11.48 -1.51
C ILE A 18 6.29 12.34 -2.21
N ASP A 19 5.91 12.93 -3.34
CA ASP A 19 6.66 13.99 -4.01
C ASP A 19 6.28 15.34 -3.38
N GLU A 20 7.17 15.85 -2.53
CA GLU A 20 6.95 17.10 -1.80
C GLU A 20 6.78 18.33 -2.70
N SER A 21 7.33 18.30 -3.92
CA SER A 21 7.22 19.42 -4.86
C SER A 21 5.81 19.57 -5.43
N LYS A 22 5.05 18.47 -5.44
CA LYS A 22 3.68 18.40 -5.95
C LYS A 22 2.62 18.43 -4.86
N CYS A 23 3.01 18.17 -3.61
CA CYS A 23 2.09 18.08 -2.50
C CYS A 23 1.52 19.48 -2.16
N VAL A 24 0.20 19.62 -2.27
CA VAL A 24 -0.51 20.87 -1.97
C VAL A 24 -1.07 20.90 -0.53
N SER A 25 -0.60 20.01 0.35
CA SER A 25 -1.01 19.94 1.75
C SER A 25 -2.53 19.87 1.99
N CYS A 26 -3.28 19.21 1.11
CA CYS A 26 -4.75 19.13 1.25
C CYS A 26 -5.25 18.11 2.29
N GLY A 27 -4.38 17.30 2.88
CA GLY A 27 -4.75 16.32 3.90
C GLY A 27 -5.52 15.09 3.41
N MET A 28 -5.85 14.97 2.12
CA MET A 28 -6.65 13.85 1.58
C MET A 28 -6.11 12.46 1.97
N CYS A 29 -4.78 12.30 2.00
CA CYS A 29 -4.13 11.03 2.35
C CYS A 29 -4.35 10.58 3.80
N MET A 30 -4.74 11.49 4.70
CA MET A 30 -5.03 11.19 6.10
C MET A 30 -6.27 10.29 6.26
N ASN A 31 -7.14 10.20 5.25
CA ASN A 31 -8.27 9.25 5.21
C ASN A 31 -7.85 7.78 4.99
N CYS A 32 -6.55 7.46 4.99
CA CYS A 32 -6.08 6.09 4.89
C CYS A 32 -6.58 5.25 6.07
N GLY A 33 -7.44 4.25 5.82
CA GLY A 33 -7.97 3.37 6.88
C GLY A 33 -6.91 2.53 7.62
N LYS A 34 -5.70 2.43 7.07
CA LYS A 34 -4.54 1.81 7.72
C LYS A 34 -3.63 2.79 8.46
N LYS A 35 -4.00 4.07 8.48
CA LYS A 35 -3.24 5.14 9.12
C LYS A 35 -1.78 5.13 8.66
N VAL A 36 -1.50 4.98 7.36
CA VAL A 36 -0.11 4.92 6.84
C VAL A 36 0.64 6.24 7.03
N TYR A 37 -0.09 7.35 7.07
CA TYR A 37 0.46 8.70 7.12
C TYR A 37 0.32 9.32 8.51
N ASP A 38 1.27 10.19 8.86
CA ASP A 38 1.14 11.17 9.95
C ASP A 38 1.17 12.58 9.37
N TRP A 39 0.58 13.53 10.10
CA TRP A 39 0.67 14.95 9.80
C TRP A 39 1.79 15.57 10.63
N VAL A 40 2.69 16.31 9.99
CA VAL A 40 3.75 17.05 10.67
C VAL A 40 3.41 18.54 10.59
N ASP A 41 3.28 19.15 11.78
CA ASP A 41 3.02 20.56 11.93
C ASP A 41 4.26 21.40 11.58
N GLY A 42 4.03 22.57 10.99
CA GLY A 42 5.03 23.51 10.50
C GLY A 42 4.35 24.58 9.64
N ASP A 43 5.10 25.50 9.03
CA ASP A 43 4.56 26.68 8.33
C ASP A 43 3.47 26.38 7.28
N LYS A 44 3.47 25.18 6.69
CA LYS A 44 2.43 24.74 5.73
C LYS A 44 1.71 23.44 6.10
N GLY A 45 2.18 22.72 7.12
CA GLY A 45 1.77 21.34 7.45
C GLY A 45 2.00 20.36 6.30
N LYS A 46 2.60 19.20 6.55
CA LYS A 46 2.81 18.19 5.48
C LYS A 46 2.54 16.78 5.97
N PRO A 47 1.98 15.91 5.10
CA PRO A 47 1.89 14.49 5.40
C PRO A 47 3.26 13.81 5.24
N VAL A 48 3.56 12.86 6.12
CA VAL A 48 4.71 11.96 6.01
C VAL A 48 4.25 10.50 6.03
N VAL A 49 4.99 9.62 5.35
CA VAL A 49 4.71 8.17 5.37
C VAL A 49 5.32 7.56 6.62
N ALA A 50 4.56 7.54 7.72
CA ALA A 50 5.05 7.09 9.02
C ALA A 50 5.06 5.57 9.18
N ARG A 51 4.11 4.87 8.53
CA ARG A 51 3.91 3.42 8.67
C ARG A 51 3.78 2.75 7.30
N PRO A 52 4.86 2.70 6.51
CA PRO A 52 4.80 2.20 5.13
C PRO A 52 4.28 0.76 5.03
N TYR A 53 4.71 -0.12 5.93
CA TYR A 53 4.35 -1.55 5.89
C TYR A 53 2.92 -1.85 6.35
N GLU A 54 2.23 -0.90 6.99
CA GLU A 54 0.78 -1.01 7.28
C GLU A 54 -0.08 -0.81 6.02
N CYS A 55 0.50 -0.27 4.94
CA CYS A 55 -0.20 -0.14 3.67
C CYS A 55 -0.62 -1.51 3.15
N VAL A 56 -1.90 -1.64 2.79
CA VAL A 56 -2.42 -2.88 2.19
C VAL A 56 -1.74 -3.09 0.83
N VAL A 57 -1.13 -4.26 0.65
CA VAL A 57 -0.49 -4.65 -0.60
C VAL A 57 -1.49 -4.57 -1.76
N GLY A 58 -1.14 -3.84 -2.81
CA GLY A 58 -2.00 -3.58 -3.98
C GLY A 58 -2.97 -2.40 -3.83
N CYS A 59 -3.13 -1.80 -2.65
CA CYS A 59 -3.95 -0.61 -2.48
C CYS A 59 -3.23 0.64 -3.02
N SER A 60 -3.93 1.45 -3.82
CA SER A 60 -3.41 2.70 -4.41
C SER A 60 -4.39 3.89 -4.32
N THR A 61 -5.48 3.77 -3.56
CA THR A 61 -6.56 4.77 -3.51
C THR A 61 -6.07 6.19 -3.17
N CYS A 62 -5.12 6.30 -2.23
CA CYS A 62 -4.56 7.61 -1.86
C CYS A 62 -3.78 8.27 -3.00
N ALA A 63 -3.15 7.50 -3.90
CA ALA A 63 -2.55 8.04 -5.12
C ALA A 63 -3.61 8.52 -6.11
N ASN A 64 -4.64 7.71 -6.33
CA ASN A 64 -5.74 8.03 -7.26
C ASN A 64 -6.50 9.31 -6.87
N LEU A 65 -6.64 9.58 -5.57
CA LEU A 65 -7.36 10.74 -5.03
C LEU A 65 -6.45 11.93 -4.68
N CYS A 66 -5.14 11.81 -4.85
CA CYS A 66 -4.22 12.89 -4.52
C CYS A 66 -4.41 14.06 -5.49
N GLN A 67 -4.94 15.19 -5.00
CA GLN A 67 -5.15 16.40 -5.79
C GLN A 67 -3.88 16.87 -6.51
N GLY A 68 -2.74 16.86 -5.80
CA GLY A 68 -1.45 17.24 -6.35
C GLY A 68 -0.78 16.18 -7.23
N LYS A 69 -1.37 14.98 -7.36
CA LYS A 69 -0.72 13.80 -7.97
C LYS A 69 0.69 13.55 -7.40
N ALA A 70 0.82 13.79 -6.10
CA ALA A 70 2.09 13.72 -5.37
C ALA A 70 2.40 12.32 -4.83
N ILE A 71 1.41 11.42 -4.74
CA ILE A 71 1.60 10.10 -4.17
C ILE A 71 1.83 9.08 -5.28
N SER A 72 2.87 8.26 -5.14
CA SER A 72 3.20 7.19 -6.07
C SER A 72 3.42 5.85 -5.35
N PHE A 73 3.28 4.76 -6.09
CA PHE A 73 3.53 3.39 -5.65
C PHE A 73 4.48 2.68 -6.62
N PRO A 74 5.16 1.60 -6.19
CA PRO A 74 5.88 0.70 -7.09
C PRO A 74 4.97 0.12 -8.19
N SER A 75 5.59 -0.47 -9.22
CA SER A 75 4.80 -1.01 -10.32
C SER A 75 3.98 -2.22 -9.87
N VAL A 76 2.72 -2.26 -10.28
CA VAL A 76 1.87 -3.46 -10.09
C VAL A 76 2.49 -4.67 -10.78
N ASP A 77 3.22 -4.50 -11.88
CA ASP A 77 3.86 -5.61 -12.59
C ASP A 77 4.99 -6.23 -11.77
N GLU A 78 5.76 -5.42 -11.01
CA GLU A 78 6.78 -5.92 -10.10
C GLU A 78 6.16 -6.74 -8.97
N LEU A 79 5.04 -6.26 -8.42
CA LEU A 79 4.25 -7.00 -7.44
C LEU A 79 3.74 -8.33 -8.01
N ARG A 80 3.24 -8.34 -9.25
CA ARG A 80 2.79 -9.57 -9.91
C ARG A 80 3.93 -10.55 -10.17
N LYS A 81 5.12 -10.06 -10.55
CA LYS A 81 6.33 -10.89 -10.69
C LYS A 81 6.70 -11.57 -9.37
N LEU A 82 6.63 -10.84 -8.25
CA LEU A 82 6.83 -11.41 -6.92
C LEU A 82 5.81 -12.53 -6.62
N TYR A 83 4.53 -12.27 -6.90
CA TYR A 83 3.46 -13.26 -6.65
C TYR A 83 3.64 -14.53 -7.48
N ALA A 84 4.10 -14.40 -8.73
CA ALA A 84 4.44 -15.52 -9.59
C ALA A 84 5.63 -16.31 -9.02
N LYS A 85 6.74 -15.61 -8.74
CA LYS A 85 8.00 -16.21 -8.24
C LYS A 85 7.79 -16.98 -6.94
N GLU A 86 7.12 -16.37 -5.97
CA GLU A 86 6.94 -16.93 -4.63
C GLU A 86 5.70 -17.84 -4.51
N LYS A 87 5.02 -18.08 -5.64
CA LYS A 87 3.79 -18.88 -5.75
C LYS A 87 2.72 -18.41 -4.77
N ILE A 88 2.54 -17.09 -4.62
CA ILE A 88 1.58 -16.52 -3.67
C ILE A 88 0.15 -16.86 -4.10
N TRP A 89 -0.24 -16.69 -5.38
CA TRP A 89 -1.62 -16.98 -5.80
C TRP A 89 -2.08 -18.42 -5.52
N PRO A 90 -1.32 -19.48 -5.83
CA PRO A 90 -1.69 -20.84 -5.44
C PRO A 90 -1.85 -21.01 -3.91
N LYS A 91 -0.94 -20.43 -3.11
CA LYS A 91 -1.02 -20.49 -1.64
C LYS A 91 -2.24 -19.76 -1.10
N VAL A 92 -2.54 -18.57 -1.63
CA VAL A 92 -3.78 -17.82 -1.34
C VAL A 92 -4.99 -18.70 -1.62
N LYS A 93 -5.05 -19.34 -2.80
CA LYS A 93 -6.14 -20.23 -3.19
C LYS A 93 -6.27 -21.43 -2.23
N ALA A 94 -5.17 -22.04 -1.82
CA ALA A 94 -5.17 -23.16 -0.86
C ALA A 94 -5.76 -22.73 0.49
N ILE A 95 -5.27 -21.63 1.07
CA ILE A 95 -5.79 -21.08 2.34
C ILE A 95 -7.28 -20.76 2.23
N LEU A 96 -7.72 -20.12 1.15
CA LEU A 96 -9.14 -19.79 0.98
C LEU A 96 -10.03 -21.03 0.83
N LYS A 97 -9.52 -22.13 0.27
CA LYS A 97 -10.22 -23.43 0.24
C LYS A 97 -10.30 -24.05 1.63
N GLU A 98 -9.19 -24.05 2.38
CA GLU A 98 -9.13 -24.55 3.76
C GLU A 98 -10.06 -23.77 4.69
N GLU A 99 -10.16 -22.44 4.53
CA GLU A 99 -11.09 -21.57 5.24
C GLU A 99 -12.56 -21.71 4.77
N GLY A 100 -12.84 -22.52 3.75
CA GLY A 100 -14.19 -22.71 3.20
C GLY A 100 -14.77 -21.49 2.46
N LYS A 101 -13.93 -20.48 2.14
CA LYS A 101 -14.37 -19.24 1.46
C LYS A 101 -14.55 -19.43 -0.05
N ILE A 102 -13.84 -20.39 -0.64
CA ILE A 102 -13.97 -20.76 -2.06
C ILE A 102 -13.99 -22.28 -2.21
N LYS A 103 -14.59 -22.79 -3.29
CA LYS A 103 -14.67 -24.23 -3.62
C LYS A 103 -13.46 -24.70 -4.44
#